data_AF-A0A3C1FHN7-F1
#
_entry.id   AF-A0A3C1FHN7-F1
#
_cell.length_a   1.000
_cell.length_b   1.000
_cell.length_c   1.000
_cell.angle_alpha   90.00
_cell.angle_beta   90.00
_cell.angle_gamma   90.00
#
_symmetry.space_group_name_H-M   'P 1'
#
loop_
_entity.id
_entity.type
_entity.pdbx_description
1 polymer ?
#
loop_
_entity_poly.entity_id
_entity_poly.type
_entity_poly.pdbx_seq_one_letter_code
_entity_poly.pdbx_strand_id
1 'polypeptide(L)'
;MHADIAKVLIAEDELQARIRELGTCIAEDYEGRDLLLICVLKGGVMFLSDLMRTINMPVSIDFMATSSYGGGTETSGVVRILKDLDAAIEGRHVLIVEDIIDT
;
A
#
# COMPACT_ATOMS: atom_id res chain seq x y z
N MET A 1 20.33 -4.41 16.40
CA MET A 1 19.07 -3.74 16.04
C MET A 1 17.89 -4.08 16.96
N HIS A 2 18.09 -4.87 18.04
CA HIS A 2 16.99 -5.29 18.93
C HIS A 2 16.89 -4.50 20.25
N ALA A 3 17.87 -3.63 20.56
CA ALA A 3 17.88 -2.88 21.81
C ALA A 3 16.80 -1.78 21.89
N ASP A 4 16.35 -1.29 20.73
CA ASP A 4 15.37 -0.20 20.62
C ASP A 4 13.92 -0.70 20.48
N ILE A 5 13.69 -2.01 20.47
CA ILE A 5 12.37 -2.62 20.25
C ILE A 5 11.79 -3.09 21.58
N ALA A 6 10.71 -2.45 22.03
CA ALA A 6 10.05 -2.80 23.28
C ALA A 6 9.32 -4.16 23.21
N LYS A 7 8.59 -4.41 22.12
CA LYS A 7 7.91 -5.68 21.84
C LYS A 7 7.55 -5.80 20.36
N VAL A 8 7.36 -7.03 19.90
CA VAL A 8 6.76 -7.33 18.60
C VAL A 8 5.24 -7.19 18.73
N LEU A 9 4.61 -6.39 17.86
CA LEU A 9 3.16 -6.20 17.85
C LEU A 9 2.44 -7.22 16.98
N ILE A 10 3.02 -7.56 15.83
CA ILE A 10 2.48 -8.50 14.86
C ILE A 10 3.62 -9.43 14.49
N ALA A 11 3.42 -10.73 14.69
CA ALA A 11 4.41 -11.73 14.30
C ALA A 11 4.44 -11.89 12.77
N GLU A 12 5.57 -12.31 12.22
CA GLU A 12 5.74 -12.45 10.77
C GLU A 12 4.75 -13.44 10.16
N ASP A 13 4.53 -14.58 10.80
CA ASP A 13 3.61 -15.62 10.36
C ASP A 13 2.15 -15.15 10.38
N GLU A 14 1.77 -14.39 11.42
CA GLU A 14 0.46 -13.74 11.54
C GLU A 14 0.25 -12.73 10.39
N LEU A 15 1.23 -11.86 10.14
CA LEU A 15 1.18 -10.88 9.06
C LEU A 15 1.05 -11.57 7.69
N GLN A 16 1.88 -12.57 7.41
CA GLN A 16 1.85 -13.30 6.15
C GLN A 16 0.55 -14.10 5.97
N ALA A 17 -0.04 -14.62 7.06
CA ALA A 17 -1.35 -15.26 7.00
C ALA A 17 -2.42 -14.26 6.57
N ARG A 18 -2.43 -13.07 7.18
CA ARG A 18 -3.41 -12.03 6.83
C ARG A 18 -3.24 -11.52 5.41
N ILE A 19 -2.00 -11.36 4.93
CA ILE A 19 -1.71 -10.94 3.56
C ILE A 19 -2.21 -11.96 2.52
N ARG A 20 -2.12 -13.26 2.82
CA ARG A 20 -2.66 -14.32 1.95
C ARG A 20 -4.18 -14.29 1.87
N GLU A 21 -4.85 -14.07 3.00
CA GLU A 21 -6.30 -13.88 3.04
C GLU A 21 -6.73 -12.66 2.20
N LEU A 22 -6.06 -11.52 2.40
CA LEU A 22 -6.34 -10.30 1.65
C LEU A 22 -6.12 -10.47 0.15
N GLY A 23 -5.03 -11.12 -0.26
CA GLY A 23 -4.75 -11.39 -1.68
C GLY A 23 -5.83 -12.23 -2.34
N THR A 24 -6.37 -13.21 -1.61
CA THR A 24 -7.49 -14.05 -2.09
C THR A 24 -8.75 -13.20 -2.27
N CYS A 25 -9.13 -12.41 -1.26
CA CYS A 25 -10.30 -11.52 -1.34
C CYS A 25 -10.17 -10.51 -2.49
N ILE A 26 -9.00 -9.89 -2.65
CA ILE A 26 -8.76 -8.93 -3.75
C ILE A 26 -8.87 -9.62 -5.11
N ALA A 27 -8.31 -10.82 -5.26
CA ALA A 27 -8.41 -11.55 -6.53
C ALA A 27 -9.86 -11.88 -6.90
N GLU A 28 -10.69 -12.24 -5.91
CA GLU A 28 -12.12 -12.50 -6.11
C GLU A 28 -12.90 -11.21 -6.44
N ASP A 29 -12.67 -10.13 -5.69
CA ASP A 29 -13.38 -8.85 -5.87
C ASP A 29 -13.08 -8.21 -7.24
N TYR A 30 -11.87 -8.41 -7.76
CA TYR A 30 -11.38 -7.81 -8.99
C TYR A 30 -11.21 -8.80 -10.15
N GLU A 31 -11.80 -9.99 -10.07
CA GLU A 31 -11.67 -11.01 -11.13
C GLU A 31 -12.06 -10.44 -12.50
N GLY A 32 -11.16 -10.62 -13.49
CA GLY A 32 -11.35 -10.14 -14.86
C GLY A 32 -11.28 -8.62 -15.04
N ARG A 33 -10.91 -7.86 -14.00
CA ARG A 33 -10.79 -6.40 -14.05
C ARG A 33 -9.33 -5.97 -14.24
N ASP A 34 -9.13 -4.82 -14.87
CA ASP A 34 -7.82 -4.15 -14.93
C ASP A 34 -7.54 -3.43 -13.60
N LEU A 35 -6.84 -4.12 -12.71
CA LEU A 35 -6.48 -3.64 -11.37
C LEU A 35 -5.07 -3.01 -11.36
N LEU A 36 -5.00 -1.76 -10.93
CA LEU A 36 -3.79 -1.01 -10.64
C LEU A 36 -3.63 -0.85 -9.13
N LEU A 37 -2.53 -1.39 -8.59
CA LEU A 37 -2.10 -1.15 -7.22
C LEU A 37 -1.27 0.12 -7.17
N ILE A 38 -1.62 1.06 -6.31
CA ILE A 38 -0.86 2.29 -6.10
C ILE A 38 -0.27 2.27 -4.69
N CYS A 39 1.05 2.32 -4.57
CA CYS A 39 1.72 2.43 -3.28
C CYS A 39 2.26 3.85 -3.06
N VAL A 40 1.92 4.43 -1.91
CA VAL A 40 2.50 5.70 -1.48
C VAL A 40 3.83 5.43 -0.80
N LEU A 41 4.89 6.01 -1.36
CA LEU A 41 6.25 5.84 -0.86
C LEU A 41 6.44 6.60 0.46
N LYS A 42 7.17 6.04 1.42
CA LYS A 42 8.03 4.83 1.31
C LYS A 42 7.49 3.60 2.05
N GLY A 43 6.63 3.81 3.04
CA GLY A 43 6.34 2.80 4.05
C GLY A 43 5.59 1.58 3.53
N GLY A 44 4.69 1.78 2.56
CA GLY A 44 3.88 0.70 1.99
C GLY A 44 4.64 -0.31 1.12
N VAL A 45 5.91 -0.09 0.79
CA VAL A 45 6.64 -0.91 -0.21
C VAL A 45 6.75 -2.38 0.20
N MET A 46 7.06 -2.65 1.47
CA MET A 46 7.19 -4.03 1.95
C MET A 46 5.84 -4.75 1.92
N PHE A 47 4.78 -4.08 2.40
CA PHE A 47 3.43 -4.62 2.41
C PHE A 47 2.89 -4.84 0.99
N LEU A 48 3.08 -3.88 0.08
CA LEU A 48 2.73 -4.02 -1.34
C LEU A 48 3.44 -5.24 -1.96
N SER A 49 4.74 -5.40 -1.71
CA SER A 49 5.52 -6.50 -2.28
C SER A 49 5.01 -7.86 -1.84
N ASP A 50 4.62 -8.00 -0.58
CA ASP A 50 4.04 -9.23 -0.05
C ASP A 50 2.62 -9.46 -0.59
N LEU A 51 1.80 -8.42 -0.59
CA LEU A 51 0.40 -8.47 -1.04
C LEU A 51 0.28 -8.78 -2.54
N MET A 52 1.05 -8.13 -3.40
CA MET A 52 0.96 -8.35 -4.85
C MET A 52 1.31 -9.80 -5.25
N ARG A 53 2.12 -10.49 -4.43
CA ARG A 53 2.49 -11.90 -4.66
C ARG A 53 1.38 -12.87 -4.28
N THR A 54 0.42 -12.47 -3.44
CA THR A 54 -0.70 -13.31 -3.01
C THR A 54 -1.96 -13.11 -3.86
N ILE A 55 -2.03 -12.02 -4.64
CA ILE A 55 -3.13 -11.78 -5.58
C ILE A 55 -2.94 -12.64 -6.83
N ASN A 56 -3.72 -13.71 -6.96
CA ASN A 56 -3.60 -14.68 -8.06
C ASN A 56 -4.32 -14.23 -9.34
N MET A 57 -3.98 -13.04 -9.84
CA MET A 57 -4.45 -12.50 -11.11
C MET A 57 -3.48 -11.43 -11.64
N PRO A 58 -3.54 -11.05 -12.93
CA PRO A 58 -2.73 -9.96 -13.45
C PRO A 58 -3.05 -8.63 -12.75
N VAL A 59 -2.02 -7.99 -12.21
CA VAL A 59 -2.11 -6.64 -11.61
C VAL A 59 -1.00 -5.75 -12.18
N SER A 60 -1.30 -4.46 -12.29
CA SER A 60 -0.28 -3.42 -12.52
C SER A 60 0.11 -2.76 -11.21
N ILE A 61 1.30 -2.17 -11.16
CA ILE A 61 1.76 -1.39 -10.01
C ILE A 61 2.19 0.02 -10.47
N ASP A 62 1.92 1.01 -9.64
CA ASP A 62 2.48 2.35 -9.74
C ASP A 62 2.77 2.91 -8.34
N PHE A 63 3.58 3.96 -8.27
CA PHE A 63 4.02 4.57 -7.03
C PHE A 63 3.76 6.06 -7.05
N MET A 64 3.29 6.58 -5.91
CA MET A 64 3.28 8.02 -5.65
C MET A 64 4.28 8.34 -4.56
N ALA A 65 4.92 9.51 -4.63
CA ALA A 65 5.69 10.04 -3.51
C ALA A 65 5.10 11.38 -3.11
N THR A 66 4.78 11.53 -1.84
CA THR A 66 4.27 12.77 -1.28
C THR A 66 5.20 13.28 -0.18
N SER A 67 5.18 14.59 0.05
CA SER A 67 5.74 15.19 1.25
C SER A 67 4.69 16.06 1.91
N SER A 68 4.58 15.96 3.22
CA SER A 68 3.79 16.88 4.03
C SER A 68 4.28 18.32 3.79
N TYR A 69 3.36 19.26 3.61
CA TYR A 69 3.72 20.68 3.71
C TYR A 69 3.96 20.98 5.20
N GLY A 70 5.22 20.98 5.63
CA GLY A 70 5.59 20.89 7.03
C GLY A 70 5.21 22.09 7.90
N GLY A 71 5.12 21.82 9.22
CA GLY A 71 5.18 22.85 10.26
C GLY A 71 4.58 22.47 11.62
N GLY A 72 3.56 21.60 11.67
CA GLY A 72 2.90 21.18 12.90
C GLY A 72 2.43 19.72 12.87
N THR A 73 2.01 19.21 14.03
CA THR A 73 1.49 17.85 14.27
C THR A 73 0.15 17.55 13.60
N GLU A 74 -0.45 18.51 12.90
CA GLU A 74 -1.71 18.33 12.16
C GLU A 74 -1.43 18.49 10.66
N THR A 75 -1.72 17.44 9.89
CA THR A 75 -1.69 17.51 8.43
C THR A 75 -2.86 18.34 7.96
N SER A 76 -2.62 19.35 7.11
CA SER A 76 -3.69 20.13 6.48
C SER A 76 -4.56 19.33 5.49
N GLY A 77 -4.35 18.01 5.39
CA GLY A 77 -4.86 17.14 4.33
C GLY A 77 -4.24 17.41 2.95
N VAL A 78 -3.54 18.54 2.79
CA VAL A 78 -2.87 18.92 1.56
C VAL A 78 -1.44 18.37 1.61
N VAL A 79 -1.13 17.49 0.66
CA VAL A 79 0.21 16.91 0.48
C VAL A 79 0.84 17.43 -0.79
N ARG A 80 2.16 17.61 -0.78
CA ARG A 80 2.92 17.96 -1.99
C ARG A 80 3.23 16.68 -2.73
N ILE A 81 2.81 16.58 -3.99
CA ILE A 81 3.21 15.48 -4.86
C ILE A 81 4.66 15.73 -5.32
N LEU A 82 5.54 14.81 -4.95
CA LEU A 82 6.96 14.78 -5.37
C LEU A 82 7.15 13.89 -6.59
N LYS A 83 6.43 12.76 -6.62
CA LYS A 83 6.27 11.90 -7.79
C LYS A 83 4.79 11.58 -7.92
N ASP A 84 4.27 11.81 -9.12
CA ASP A 84 2.92 11.42 -9.51
C ASP A 84 2.92 10.03 -10.18
N LEU A 85 1.73 9.54 -10.48
CA LEU A 85 1.52 8.32 -11.26
C LEU A 85 2.09 8.46 -12.67
N ASP A 86 2.72 7.40 -13.15
CA ASP A 86 3.21 7.31 -14.53
C ASP A 86 2.10 6.83 -15.47
N ALA A 87 1.20 5.98 -14.97
CA ALA A 87 0.09 5.43 -15.75
C ALA A 87 -1.20 6.25 -15.60
N ALA A 88 -1.96 6.38 -16.70
CA ALA A 88 -3.32 6.89 -16.63
C ALA A 88 -4.21 5.91 -15.85
N ILE A 89 -5.09 6.45 -14.99
CA ILE A 89 -6.01 5.68 -14.15
C ILE A 89 -7.45 5.70 -14.65
N GLU A 90 -7.75 6.47 -15.70
CA GLU A 90 -9.10 6.58 -16.24
C GLU A 90 -9.63 5.22 -16.71
N GLY A 91 -10.81 4.84 -16.23
CA GLY A 91 -11.44 3.56 -16.56
C GLY A 91 -10.80 2.33 -15.90
N ARG A 92 -9.77 2.49 -15.07
CA ARG A 92 -9.11 1.39 -14.35
C ARG A 92 -9.70 1.21 -12.95
N HIS A 93 -9.54 0.02 -12.41
CA HIS A 93 -9.77 -0.22 -10.99
C HIS A 93 -8.50 0.12 -10.22
N VAL A 94 -8.62 0.97 -9.21
CA VAL A 94 -7.48 1.46 -8.44
C VAL A 94 -7.60 0.98 -7.00
N LEU A 95 -6.54 0.33 -6.50
CA LEU A 95 -6.41 -0.05 -5.10
C LEU A 95 -5.17 0.65 -4.50
N ILE A 96 -5.40 1.56 -3.56
CA ILE A 96 -4.34 2.23 -2.83
C ILE A 96 -3.84 1.29 -1.72
N VAL A 97 -2.53 1.13 -1.63
CA VAL A 97 -1.84 0.28 -0.67
C VAL A 97 -0.95 1.15 0.21
N GLU A 98 -1.37 1.29 1.48
CA GLU A 98 -0.70 2.06 2.53
C GLU A 98 -0.14 1.13 3.62
N ASP A 99 0.84 1.62 4.37
CA ASP A 99 1.38 0.91 5.54
C ASP A 99 0.51 1.10 6.79
N ILE A 100 0.06 2.34 7.04
CA ILE A 100 -0.73 2.71 8.21
C ILE A 100 -1.73 3.81 7.81
N ILE A 101 -2.95 3.71 8.34
CA ILE A 101 -3.95 4.77 8.25
C ILE A 101 -4.18 5.32 9.66
N ASP A 102 -4.05 6.63 9.81
CA ASP A 102 -4.27 7.38 11.06
C ASP A 102 -5.15 8.62 10.80
N THR A 103 -5.53 9.35 11.84
CA THR A 103 -6.47 10.49 11.79
C THR A 103 -5.93 11.77 11.17
#